data_AF-A0A353BFI6-F1
#
_entry.id   AF-A0A353BFI6-F1
#
_cell.length_a   1.000
_cell.length_b   1.000
_cell.length_c   1.000
_cell.angle_alpha   90.00
_cell.angle_beta   90.00
_cell.angle_gamma   90.00
#
_symmetry.space_group_name_H-M   'P 1'
#
loop_
_entity.id
_entity.type
_entity.pdbx_description
1 polymer ?
#
loop_
_entity_poly.entity_id
_entity_poly.type
_entity_poly.pdbx_seq_one_letter_code
_entity_poly.pdbx_strand_id
1 'polypeptide(L)'
;MSDFGTMALVHRTDNSDVSDSDEVALNTAIKQLHVVERDRIGPYVGFSFRIGGSYGQNGGQGFCVNFTEYWLGDEEGTGGLDSEVILARDEPLAQQCCDELARILGDTYSVDLICDHW
;
A
#
# COMPACT_ATOMS: atom_id res chain seq x y z
N MET A 1 14.59 -5.71 14.08
CA MET A 1 13.34 -6.40 13.68
C MET A 1 12.84 -5.60 12.51
N SER A 2 12.70 -6.24 11.34
CA SER A 2 12.12 -5.59 10.16
C SER A 2 10.62 -5.81 10.19
N ASP A 3 9.87 -4.80 9.81
CA ASP A 3 8.45 -4.97 9.49
C ASP A 3 8.36 -5.40 8.02
N PHE A 4 7.26 -6.00 7.61
CA PHE A 4 7.05 -6.37 6.21
C PHE A 4 5.58 -6.29 5.83
N GLY A 5 5.30 -6.28 4.53
CA GLY A 5 3.94 -6.26 4.02
C GLY A 5 3.84 -5.59 2.66
N THR A 6 2.70 -4.95 2.42
CA THR A 6 2.41 -4.33 1.14
C THR A 6 1.98 -2.87 1.31
N MET A 7 2.42 -2.01 0.40
CA MET A 7 1.99 -0.61 0.34
C MET A 7 2.03 -0.10 -1.10
N ALA A 8 1.27 0.96 -1.39
CA ALA A 8 1.43 1.72 -2.61
C ALA A 8 2.20 3.01 -2.32
N LEU A 9 3.18 3.33 -3.16
CA LEU A 9 3.79 4.65 -3.21
C LEU A 9 3.07 5.48 -4.26
N VAL A 10 2.63 6.68 -3.88
CA VAL A 10 1.89 7.60 -4.74
C VAL A 10 2.70 8.88 -4.89
N HIS A 11 3.08 9.19 -6.12
CA HIS A 11 3.83 10.40 -6.45
C HIS A 11 3.12 11.16 -7.57
N ARG A 12 3.32 12.46 -7.66
CA ARG A 12 2.85 13.23 -8.82
C ARG A 12 3.69 12.91 -10.04
N THR A 13 3.06 12.70 -11.19
CA THR A 13 3.75 12.38 -12.46
C THR A 13 4.59 13.55 -13.00
N ASP A 14 4.26 14.77 -12.60
CA ASP A 14 5.03 15.99 -12.93
C ASP A 14 6.27 16.18 -12.03
N ASN A 15 6.52 15.27 -11.08
CA ASN A 15 7.59 15.32 -10.08
C ASN A 15 7.55 16.56 -9.15
N SER A 16 6.42 17.27 -9.07
CA SER A 16 6.27 18.28 -8.02
C SER A 16 6.01 17.63 -6.68
N ASP A 17 6.32 18.35 -5.59
CA ASP A 17 5.94 17.89 -4.26
C ASP A 17 4.42 17.79 -4.12
N VAL A 18 3.98 16.85 -3.29
CA VAL A 18 2.57 16.68 -2.93
C VAL A 18 2.10 17.80 -2.00
N SER A 19 0.84 18.18 -2.13
CA SER A 19 0.14 19.20 -1.35
C SER A 19 -1.00 18.61 -0.52
N ASP A 20 -1.58 19.41 0.38
CA ASP A 20 -2.80 19.05 1.11
C ASP A 20 -3.96 18.67 0.17
N SER A 21 -4.02 19.29 -1.02
CA SER A 21 -5.06 18.96 -2.01
C SER A 21 -4.86 17.58 -2.63
N ASP A 22 -3.60 17.14 -2.78
CA ASP A 22 -3.27 15.79 -3.23
C ASP A 22 -3.64 14.76 -2.17
N GLU A 23 -3.44 15.07 -0.89
CA GLU A 23 -3.84 14.20 0.22
C GLU A 23 -5.37 14.01 0.24
N VAL A 24 -6.15 15.08 0.01
CA VAL A 24 -7.62 14.99 -0.08
C VAL A 24 -8.05 14.15 -1.29
N ALA A 25 -7.39 14.31 -2.44
CA ALA A 25 -7.64 13.50 -3.63
C ALA A 25 -7.36 12.02 -3.37
N LEU A 26 -6.22 11.71 -2.76
CA LEU A 26 -5.82 10.36 -2.38
C LEU A 26 -6.80 9.73 -1.38
N ASN A 27 -7.17 10.44 -0.32
CA ASN A 27 -8.18 9.98 0.65
C ASN A 27 -9.54 9.68 -0.01
N THR A 28 -9.92 10.49 -1.00
CA THR A 28 -11.17 10.30 -1.75
C THR A 28 -11.08 9.09 -2.68
N ALA A 29 -9.91 8.84 -3.26
CA ALA A 29 -9.66 7.67 -4.10
C ALA A 29 -9.65 6.37 -3.29
N ILE A 30 -8.98 6.35 -2.13
CA ILE A 30 -8.96 5.20 -1.21
C ILE A 30 -10.38 4.79 -0.79
N LYS A 31 -11.27 5.76 -0.49
CA LYS A 31 -12.68 5.49 -0.15
C LYS A 31 -13.49 4.87 -1.30
N GLN A 32 -13.03 5.03 -2.54
CA GLN A 32 -13.67 4.48 -3.73
C GLN A 32 -13.12 3.11 -4.13
N LEU A 33 -12.05 2.64 -3.49
CA LEU A 33 -11.55 1.29 -3.70
C LEU A 33 -12.61 0.28 -3.25
N HIS A 34 -13.40 -0.20 -4.21
CA HIS A 34 -14.23 -1.38 -4.03
C HIS A 34 -13.33 -2.60 -4.18
N VAL A 35 -12.55 -2.90 -3.14
CA VAL A 35 -11.83 -4.16 -3.09
C VAL A 35 -12.89 -5.26 -2.99
N VAL A 36 -12.97 -6.08 -4.04
CA VAL A 36 -13.82 -7.27 -4.10
C VAL A 36 -13.71 -7.99 -2.77
N GLU A 37 -14.87 -8.31 -2.19
CA GLU A 37 -15.06 -8.85 -0.84
C GLU A 37 -13.82 -9.51 -0.26
N ARG A 38 -13.37 -8.99 0.89
CA ARG A 38 -12.60 -9.70 1.92
C ARG A 38 -12.65 -11.20 1.70
N ASP A 39 -11.66 -11.76 0.98
CA ASP A 39 -11.46 -13.19 1.02
C ASP A 39 -10.93 -13.46 2.43
N ARG A 40 -11.86 -13.78 3.32
CA ARG A 40 -11.62 -14.17 4.72
C ARG A 40 -10.90 -15.52 4.69
N ILE A 41 -9.68 -15.55 4.19
CA ILE A 41 -8.79 -16.69 4.33
C ILE A 41 -7.85 -16.39 5.51
N GLY A 42 -8.36 -16.54 6.73
CA GLY A 42 -7.54 -16.66 7.94
C GLY A 42 -7.21 -15.36 8.71
N PRO A 43 -6.50 -15.48 9.85
CA PRO A 43 -6.52 -14.54 10.98
C PRO A 43 -5.72 -13.23 10.80
N TYR A 44 -5.39 -12.83 9.58
CA TYR A 44 -4.47 -11.72 9.33
C TYR A 44 -5.17 -10.37 9.11
N VAL A 45 -4.42 -9.31 9.38
CA VAL A 45 -4.89 -7.92 9.43
C VAL A 45 -5.51 -7.53 8.09
N GLY A 46 -6.80 -7.21 8.10
CA GLY A 46 -7.46 -6.67 6.92
C GLY A 46 -6.78 -5.38 6.47
N PHE A 47 -6.84 -5.09 5.17
CA PHE A 47 -6.17 -3.93 4.58
C PHE A 47 -6.42 -2.66 5.41
N SER A 48 -5.35 -2.10 5.99
CA SER A 48 -5.41 -0.91 6.84
C SER A 48 -4.76 0.26 6.12
N PHE A 49 -5.58 1.10 5.48
CA PHE A 49 -5.08 2.27 4.76
C PHE A 49 -4.52 3.31 5.76
N ARG A 50 -3.20 3.44 5.80
CA ARG A 50 -2.49 4.52 6.51
C ARG A 50 -1.71 5.34 5.49
N ILE A 51 -1.87 6.66 5.55
CA ILE A 51 -1.14 7.61 4.71
C ILE A 51 0.08 8.10 5.50
N GLY A 52 1.26 7.98 4.90
CA GLY A 52 2.51 8.56 5.39
C GLY A 52 3.24 9.32 4.28
N GLY A 53 4.31 10.04 4.61
CA GLY A 53 5.17 10.67 3.61
C GLY A 53 6.14 9.65 2.99
N SER A 54 6.33 9.72 1.68
CA SER A 54 7.37 8.97 0.95
C SER A 54 8.31 9.92 0.23
N TYR A 55 9.50 9.41 -0.13
CA TYR A 55 10.38 10.06 -1.09
C TYR A 55 10.53 9.13 -2.29
N GLY A 56 10.19 9.62 -3.47
CA GLY A 56 10.42 8.89 -4.71
C GLY A 56 11.91 8.72 -4.98
N GLN A 57 12.27 7.83 -5.92
CA GLN A 57 13.68 7.61 -6.31
C GLN A 57 14.38 8.89 -6.83
N ASN A 58 13.60 9.88 -7.27
CA ASN A 58 14.09 11.18 -7.74
C ASN A 58 14.11 12.26 -6.65
N GLY A 59 13.81 11.93 -5.39
CA GLY A 59 13.80 12.86 -4.25
C GLY A 59 12.53 13.68 -4.06
N GLY A 60 11.53 13.54 -4.93
CA GLY A 60 10.22 14.20 -4.79
C GLY A 60 9.39 13.59 -3.65
N GLN A 61 8.66 14.44 -2.92
CA GLN A 61 7.77 13.98 -1.85
C GLN A 61 6.54 13.27 -2.43
N GLY A 62 6.09 12.23 -1.75
CA GLY A 62 4.88 11.48 -2.09
C GLY A 62 4.14 10.99 -0.86
N PHE A 63 3.17 10.12 -1.11
CA PHE A 63 2.45 9.41 -0.07
C PHE A 63 2.76 7.92 -0.13
N CYS A 64 2.87 7.28 1.03
CA CYS A 64 2.69 5.83 1.12
C CYS A 64 1.27 5.52 1.57
N VAL A 65 0.68 4.48 0.99
CA VAL A 65 -0.60 3.92 1.39
C VAL A 65 -0.36 2.48 1.82
N ASN A 66 -0.24 2.26 3.12
CA ASN A 66 -0.06 0.90 3.63
C ASN A 66 -1.31 0.07 3.39
N PHE A 67 -1.12 -1.17 2.96
CA PHE A 67 -2.17 -2.15 2.75
C PHE A 67 -2.09 -3.21 3.84
N THR A 68 -0.97 -3.91 3.95
CA THR A 68 -0.69 -4.88 5.02
C THR A 68 0.62 -4.54 5.71
N GLU A 69 0.71 -4.80 7.01
CA GLU A 69 1.89 -4.55 7.84
C GLU A 69 1.97 -5.61 8.94
N TYR A 70 3.12 -6.29 9.00
CA TYR A 70 3.39 -7.39 9.90
C TYR A 70 4.72 -7.14 10.62
N TRP A 71 4.82 -7.59 11.87
CA TRP A 71 5.97 -7.33 12.74
C TRP A 71 6.74 -8.64 12.97
N LEU A 72 8.00 -8.71 12.52
CA LEU A 72 8.85 -9.88 12.77
C LEU A 72 9.19 -9.99 14.27
N GLY A 73 8.54 -10.91 14.96
CA GLY A 73 8.65 -11.11 16.41
C GLY A 73 7.33 -11.50 17.07
N ASP A 74 6.22 -11.32 16.35
CA ASP A 74 4.90 -11.82 16.73
C ASP A 74 4.65 -13.18 16.05
N GLU A 75 5.09 -14.27 16.71
CA GLU A 75 4.82 -15.64 16.23
C GLU A 75 3.31 -15.95 16.17
N GLU A 76 2.48 -15.26 16.97
CA GLU A 76 1.01 -15.38 16.92
C GLU A 76 0.43 -14.65 15.70
N GLY A 77 1.02 -13.52 15.32
CA GLY A 77 0.57 -12.65 14.22
C GLY A 77 0.87 -13.14 12.80
N THR A 78 1.76 -14.12 12.62
CA THR A 78 2.12 -14.73 11.31
C THR A 78 1.70 -16.19 11.18
N GLY A 79 1.13 -16.77 12.25
CA GLY A 79 0.73 -18.18 12.30
C GLY A 79 1.88 -19.15 12.01
N GLY A 80 3.12 -18.73 12.26
CA GLY A 80 4.34 -19.48 11.96
C GLY A 80 4.69 -19.58 10.46
N LEU A 81 4.03 -18.81 9.59
CA LEU A 81 4.39 -18.74 8.17
C LEU A 81 5.59 -17.83 7.94
N ASP A 82 6.41 -18.21 6.95
CA ASP A 82 7.51 -17.38 6.47
C ASP A 82 6.96 -16.08 5.85
N SER A 83 7.65 -14.97 6.09
CA SER A 83 7.32 -13.65 5.54
C SER A 83 7.20 -13.66 4.02
N GLU A 84 8.05 -14.41 3.31
CA GLU A 84 8.01 -14.51 1.86
C GLU A 84 6.72 -15.17 1.37
N VAL A 85 6.20 -16.13 2.13
CA VAL A 85 4.93 -16.81 1.81
C VAL A 85 3.75 -15.85 2.01
N ILE A 86 3.82 -15.01 3.04
CA ILE A 86 2.78 -13.99 3.31
C ILE A 86 2.81 -12.90 2.23
N LEU A 87 4.00 -12.41 1.85
CA LEU A 87 4.17 -11.42 0.79
C LEU A 87 3.64 -11.96 -0.56
N ALA A 88 4.05 -13.16 -0.97
CA ALA A 88 3.59 -13.78 -2.21
C ALA A 88 2.07 -14.02 -2.25
N ARG A 89 1.44 -14.22 -1.09
CA ARG A 89 -0.02 -14.33 -0.97
C ARG A 89 -0.72 -12.98 -1.12
N ASP A 90 -0.17 -11.93 -0.52
CA ASP A 90 -0.80 -10.60 -0.46
C ASP A 90 -0.55 -9.79 -1.74
N GLU A 91 0.56 -10.03 -2.46
CA GLU A 91 0.97 -9.30 -3.66
C GLU A 91 -0.11 -9.18 -4.75
N PRO A 92 -0.82 -10.26 -5.17
CA PRO A 92 -1.81 -10.15 -6.24
C PRO A 92 -2.97 -9.21 -5.91
N LEU A 93 -3.40 -9.16 -4.64
CA LEU A 93 -4.45 -8.26 -4.19
C LEU A 93 -3.92 -6.84 -4.03
N ALA A 94 -2.70 -6.68 -3.51
CA ALA A 94 -2.03 -5.39 -3.41
C ALA A 94 -1.81 -4.74 -4.79
N GLN A 95 -1.47 -5.54 -5.81
CA GLN A 95 -1.35 -5.06 -7.20
C GLN A 95 -2.70 -4.60 -7.74
N GLN A 96 -3.79 -5.36 -7.52
CA GLN A 96 -5.13 -4.94 -7.92
C GLN A 96 -5.54 -3.61 -7.25
N CYS A 97 -5.20 -3.42 -5.98
CA CYS A 97 -5.41 -2.16 -5.28
C CYS A 97 -4.61 -1.02 -5.91
N CYS A 98 -3.35 -1.25 -6.30
CA CYS A 98 -2.53 -0.23 -6.99
C CYS A 98 -3.12 0.14 -8.35
N ASP A 99 -3.51 -0.84 -9.15
CA ASP A 99 -4.07 -0.62 -10.48
C ASP A 99 -5.39 0.17 -10.40
N GLU A 100 -6.25 -0.18 -9.45
CA GLU A 100 -7.52 0.53 -9.23
C GLU A 100 -7.29 1.94 -8.68
N LEU A 101 -6.33 2.11 -7.77
CA LEU A 101 -5.96 3.43 -7.25
C LEU A 101 -5.41 4.33 -8.36
N ALA A 102 -4.55 3.81 -9.22
CA ALA A 102 -4.04 4.50 -10.41
C ALA A 102 -5.19 4.89 -11.35
N ARG A 103 -6.17 3.99 -11.57
CA ARG A 103 -7.34 4.26 -12.39
C ARG A 103 -8.21 5.39 -11.84
N ILE A 104 -8.42 5.46 -10.52
CA ILE A 104 -9.24 6.49 -9.87
C ILE A 104 -8.52 7.84 -9.85
N LEU A 105 -7.21 7.83 -9.58
CA LEU A 105 -6.37 9.03 -9.52
C LEU A 105 -6.04 9.61 -10.90
N GLY A 106 -6.03 8.76 -11.94
CA GLY A 106 -5.71 9.12 -13.31
C GLY A 106 -4.26 9.54 -13.50
N ASP A 107 -3.96 10.15 -14.65
CA ASP A 107 -2.58 10.43 -15.10
C ASP A 107 -1.83 11.50 -14.28
N THR A 108 -2.47 12.06 -13.25
CA THR A 108 -1.83 13.04 -12.35
C THR A 108 -0.85 12.36 -11.40
N TYR A 109 -1.04 11.07 -11.12
CA TYR A 109 -0.26 10.34 -10.13
C TYR A 109 0.31 9.04 -10.71
N SER A 110 1.54 8.71 -10.31
CA SER A 110 2.07 7.35 -10.43
C SER A 110 1.75 6.60 -9.14
N VAL A 111 1.45 5.31 -9.28
CA VAL A 111 1.17 4.41 -8.17
C VAL A 111 2.05 3.18 -8.34
N ASP A 112 2.99 3.00 -7.42
CA ASP A 112 3.96 1.91 -7.45
C ASP A 112 3.73 0.96 -6.27
N LEU A 113 3.63 -0.34 -6.54
CA LEU A 113 3.52 -1.35 -5.49
C LEU A 113 4.90 -1.57 -4.83
N ILE A 114 4.91 -1.59 -3.50
CA ILE A 114 5.99 -2.15 -2.69
C ILE A 114 5.46 -3.37 -1.95
N CYS A 115 6.15 -4.49 -2.11
CA CYS A 115 5.88 -5.76 -1.46
C CYS A 115 7.23 -6.28 -0.95
N ASP A 116 7.62 -5.88 0.27
CA ASP A 116 8.99 -6.07 0.77
C ASP A 116 9.06 -6.00 2.31
N HIS A 117 10.29 -6.06 2.82
CA HIS A 117 10.69 -5.83 4.22
C HIS A 117 11.22 -4.40 4.40
N TRP A 118 10.99 -3.79 5.55
CA TRP A 118 11.45 -2.43 5.91
C TRP A 118 11.79 -2.26 7.39
#